data_AF-A0A920MCC7-F1
#
_entry.id   AF-A0A920MCC7-F1
#
_cell.length_a   1.000
_cell.length_b   1.000
_cell.length_c   1.000
_cell.angle_alpha   90.00
_cell.angle_beta   90.00
_cell.angle_gamma   90.00
#
_symmetry.space_group_name_H-M   'P 1'
#
loop_
_entity.id
_entity.type
_entity.pdbx_description
1 polymer ?
#
loop_
_entity_poly.entity_id
_entity_poly.type
_entity_poly.pdbx_seq_one_letter_code
_entity_poly.pdbx_strand_id
1 'polypeptide(L)'
;MNFGELENLNDSELFDLQNKISEIVKQRNLEKGDLEEIIDNSFNVGFPKVDGLGLNPWIENSLIICPGARIDKTKTRHICKFIVIDEEWSWESPHMISDVIRRDQSSKNFRQHSITLISPFEGMKVQVISQKSQQGKHLVEGVESFEFKNGILEKTMTKASRSREH
;
A
#
# COMPACT_ATOMS: atom_id res chain seq x y z
N MET A 1 18.71 -21.45 8.86
CA MET A 1 20.01 -20.80 8.59
C MET A 1 20.34 -19.97 9.81
N ASN A 2 21.47 -20.22 10.45
CA ASN A 2 21.92 -19.40 11.59
C ASN A 2 22.75 -18.20 11.08
N PHE A 3 22.94 -17.17 11.90
CA PHE A 3 23.65 -15.97 11.48
C PHE A 3 25.10 -16.27 11.03
N GLY A 4 25.78 -17.22 11.69
CA GLY A 4 27.14 -17.61 11.32
C GLY A 4 27.26 -18.28 9.95
N GLU A 5 26.19 -18.91 9.45
CA GLU A 5 26.13 -19.41 8.07
C GLU A 5 26.01 -18.26 7.05
N LEU A 6 25.35 -17.16 7.42
CA LEU A 6 25.18 -15.97 6.57
C LEU A 6 26.46 -15.12 6.50
N GLU A 7 27.26 -15.06 7.57
CA GLU A 7 28.54 -14.32 7.60
C GLU A 7 29.56 -14.82 6.56
N ASN A 8 29.44 -16.08 6.12
CA ASN A 8 30.32 -16.65 5.12
C ASN A 8 29.92 -16.29 3.68
N LEU A 9 28.74 -15.70 3.49
CA LEU A 9 28.26 -15.26 2.19
C LEU A 9 28.81 -13.86 1.89
N ASN A 10 29.25 -13.64 0.65
CA ASN A 10 29.55 -12.30 0.18
C ASN A 10 28.27 -11.51 -0.11
N ASP A 11 28.38 -10.18 -0.26
CA ASP A 11 27.24 -9.29 -0.49
C ASP A 11 26.35 -9.75 -1.66
N SER A 12 26.94 -10.20 -2.77
CA SER A 12 26.18 -10.69 -3.93
C SER A 12 25.37 -11.94 -3.59
N GLU A 13 25.94 -12.86 -2.80
CA GLU A 13 25.24 -14.07 -2.37
C GLU A 13 24.12 -13.76 -1.37
N LEU A 14 24.31 -12.75 -0.51
CA LEU A 14 23.29 -12.26 0.41
C LEU A 14 22.12 -11.60 -0.35
N PHE A 15 22.40 -10.77 -1.35
CA PHE A 15 21.36 -10.18 -2.20
C PHE A 15 20.62 -11.26 -2.99
N ASP A 16 21.31 -12.24 -3.55
CA ASP A 16 20.69 -13.38 -4.23
C ASP A 16 19.81 -14.20 -3.29
N LEU A 17 20.25 -14.41 -2.05
CA LEU A 17 19.45 -15.11 -1.04
C LEU A 17 18.17 -14.32 -0.70
N GLN A 18 18.27 -13.01 -0.51
CA GLN A 18 17.12 -12.13 -0.26
C GLN A 18 16.11 -12.20 -1.43
N ASN A 19 16.60 -12.12 -2.66
CA ASN A 19 15.78 -12.21 -3.86
C ASN A 19 15.06 -13.57 -3.95
N LYS A 20 15.78 -14.67 -3.71
CA LYS A 20 15.19 -16.03 -3.70
C LYS A 20 14.14 -16.20 -2.60
N ILE A 21 14.38 -15.66 -1.40
CA ILE A 21 13.40 -15.70 -0.31
C ILE A 21 12.12 -14.96 -0.73
N SER A 22 12.25 -13.76 -1.29
CA SER A 22 11.13 -12.96 -1.79
C SER A 22 10.34 -13.72 -2.87
N GLU A 23 11.04 -14.36 -3.82
CA GLU A 23 10.43 -15.15 -4.89
C GLU A 23 9.68 -16.39 -4.35
N ILE A 24 10.25 -17.10 -3.36
CA ILE A 24 9.59 -18.24 -2.71
C ILE A 24 8.32 -17.79 -1.98
N VAL A 25 8.36 -16.67 -1.25
CA VAL A 25 7.17 -16.13 -0.56
C VAL A 25 6.09 -15.77 -1.59
N LYS A 26 6.47 -15.08 -2.67
CA LYS A 26 5.56 -14.76 -3.78
C LYS A 26 4.93 -16.01 -4.40
N GLN A 27 5.73 -17.02 -4.72
CA GLN A 27 5.27 -18.28 -5.29
C GLN A 27 4.31 -19.01 -4.36
N ARG A 28 4.61 -19.09 -3.06
CA ARG A 28 3.73 -19.72 -2.06
C ARG A 28 2.37 -19.03 -1.94
N ASN A 29 2.32 -17.71 -2.07
CA ASN A 29 1.06 -16.96 -2.05
C ASN A 29 0.25 -17.20 -3.35
N LEU A 30 0.93 -17.32 -4.49
CA LEU A 30 0.29 -17.64 -5.78
C LEU A 30 -0.29 -19.06 -5.81
N GLU A 31 0.49 -20.06 -5.38
CA GLU A 31 0.10 -21.49 -5.44
C GLU A 31 -1.11 -21.82 -4.56
N LYS A 32 -1.36 -21.03 -3.51
CA LYS A 32 -2.53 -21.21 -2.65
C LYS A 32 -3.84 -20.72 -3.27
N GLY A 33 -3.83 -20.07 -4.44
CA GLY A 33 -5.02 -19.46 -5.04
C GLY A 33 -5.55 -18.25 -4.27
N ASP A 34 -4.78 -17.77 -3.30
CA ASP A 34 -5.19 -16.86 -2.23
C ASP A 34 -5.26 -15.40 -2.72
N LEU A 35 -4.55 -15.04 -3.80
CA LEU A 35 -4.44 -13.63 -4.21
C LEU A 35 -5.78 -13.01 -4.65
N GLU A 36 -6.59 -13.72 -5.44
CA GLU A 36 -7.91 -13.22 -5.85
C GLU A 36 -8.85 -13.09 -4.66
N GLU A 37 -8.86 -14.10 -3.77
CA GLU A 37 -9.65 -14.08 -2.54
C GLU A 37 -9.23 -12.95 -1.59
N ILE A 38 -7.92 -12.75 -1.40
CA ILE A 38 -7.35 -11.62 -0.66
C ILE A 38 -7.81 -10.31 -1.27
N ILE A 39 -7.73 -10.14 -2.59
CA ILE A 39 -8.14 -8.90 -3.26
C ILE A 39 -9.64 -8.66 -3.06
N ASP A 40 -10.48 -9.67 -3.27
CA ASP A 40 -11.92 -9.57 -3.11
C ASP A 40 -12.31 -9.23 -1.67
N ASN A 41 -11.73 -9.93 -0.70
CA ASN A 41 -11.93 -9.64 0.71
C ASN A 41 -11.43 -8.22 1.07
N SER A 42 -10.27 -7.83 0.55
CA SER A 42 -9.70 -6.49 0.74
C SER A 42 -10.60 -5.38 0.19
N PHE A 43 -11.27 -5.59 -0.94
CA PHE A 43 -12.29 -4.65 -1.42
C PHE A 43 -13.52 -4.57 -0.50
N ASN A 44 -13.88 -5.66 0.17
CA ASN A 44 -15.03 -5.68 1.08
C ASN A 44 -14.76 -4.94 2.39
N VAL A 45 -13.53 -5.01 2.92
CA VAL A 45 -13.18 -4.43 4.22
C VAL A 45 -12.40 -3.11 4.12
N GLY A 46 -11.66 -2.91 3.02
CA GLY A 46 -10.68 -1.84 2.86
C GLY A 46 -11.29 -0.46 2.64
N PHE A 47 -12.59 -0.34 2.33
CA PHE A 47 -13.24 0.94 2.01
C PHE A 47 -14.43 1.22 2.94
N PRO A 48 -14.26 2.10 3.93
CA PRO A 48 -15.34 2.46 4.85
C PRO A 48 -16.55 3.05 4.11
N LYS A 49 -17.77 2.66 4.52
CA LYS A 49 -19.02 3.15 3.90
C LYS A 49 -19.22 4.67 4.03
N VAL A 50 -18.58 5.30 5.03
CA VAL A 50 -18.75 6.72 5.32
C VAL A 50 -18.10 7.65 4.28
N ASP A 51 -16.83 7.40 3.93
CA ASP A 51 -16.06 8.28 3.05
C ASP A 51 -15.48 7.58 1.80
N GLY A 52 -15.33 6.25 1.84
CA GLY A 52 -14.74 5.45 0.78
C GLY A 52 -13.25 5.69 0.55
N LEU A 53 -12.51 6.33 1.47
CA LEU A 53 -11.14 6.78 1.21
C LEU A 53 -10.07 5.67 1.27
N GLY A 54 -10.42 4.46 1.68
CA GLY A 54 -9.43 3.40 1.89
C GLY A 54 -8.84 3.43 3.30
N LEU A 55 -8.72 2.26 3.92
CA LEU A 55 -8.05 2.10 5.21
C LEU A 55 -6.53 2.30 5.08
N ASN A 56 -5.85 2.36 6.23
CA ASN A 56 -4.39 2.27 6.25
C ASN A 56 -3.95 0.86 5.84
N PRO A 57 -2.73 0.69 5.32
CA PRO A 57 -2.24 -0.62 4.91
C PRO A 57 -2.18 -1.57 6.10
N TRP A 58 -2.43 -2.85 5.82
CA TRP A 58 -2.33 -3.92 6.81
C TRP A 58 -1.61 -5.12 6.23
N ILE A 59 -1.25 -6.06 7.09
CA ILE A 59 -0.70 -7.35 6.69
C ILE A 59 -1.83 -8.36 6.60
N GLU A 60 -1.98 -8.97 5.43
CA GLU A 60 -2.79 -10.17 5.23
C GLU A 60 -1.84 -11.28 4.80
N ASN A 61 -1.78 -12.37 5.56
CA ASN A 61 -0.85 -13.48 5.37
C ASN A 61 0.62 -13.03 5.35
N SER A 62 1.24 -12.92 4.17
CA SER A 62 2.62 -12.48 4.00
C SER A 62 2.74 -11.30 3.02
N LEU A 63 1.64 -10.55 2.85
CA LEU A 63 1.54 -9.44 1.92
C LEU A 63 1.13 -8.16 2.66
N ILE A 64 1.65 -7.03 2.22
CA ILE A 64 1.07 -5.74 2.58
C ILE A 64 -0.08 -5.46 1.61
N ILE A 65 -1.26 -5.24 2.17
CA ILE A 65 -2.43 -4.78 1.43
C ILE A 65 -2.45 -3.26 1.43
N CYS A 66 -2.50 -2.67 0.24
CA CYS A 66 -2.47 -1.23 0.03
C CYS A 66 -3.77 -0.74 -0.62
N PRO A 67 -4.76 -0.29 0.18
CA PRO A 67 -5.94 0.38 -0.36
C PRO A 67 -5.62 1.78 -0.90
N GLY A 68 -6.09 2.06 -2.12
CA GLY A 68 -6.08 3.38 -2.73
C GLY A 68 -7.49 3.81 -3.11
N ALA A 69 -7.79 5.10 -2.97
CA ALA A 69 -9.09 5.63 -3.37
C ALA A 69 -8.98 7.02 -3.98
N ARG A 70 -9.87 7.27 -4.94
CA ARG A 70 -10.23 8.61 -5.40
C ARG A 70 -11.74 8.74 -5.44
N ILE A 71 -12.26 9.76 -4.73
CA ILE A 71 -13.68 10.03 -4.61
C ILE A 71 -13.94 11.47 -5.06
N ASP A 72 -14.55 11.61 -6.24
CA ASP A 72 -14.95 12.92 -6.73
C ASP A 72 -16.07 13.49 -5.84
N LYS A 73 -15.95 14.77 -5.48
CA LYS A 73 -16.98 15.53 -4.76
C LYS A 73 -17.75 16.44 -5.70
N THR A 74 -17.05 16.98 -6.70
CA THR A 74 -17.59 17.73 -7.84
C THR A 74 -16.73 17.46 -9.08
N LYS A 75 -17.13 17.94 -10.27
CA LYS A 75 -16.33 17.81 -11.51
C LYS A 75 -14.88 18.32 -11.41
N THR A 76 -14.61 19.21 -10.46
CA THR A 76 -13.33 19.91 -10.28
C THR A 76 -12.66 19.65 -8.93
N ARG A 77 -13.26 18.78 -8.09
CA ARG A 77 -12.77 18.48 -6.75
C ARG A 77 -12.91 17.01 -6.42
N HIS A 78 -11.85 16.43 -5.87
CA HIS A 78 -11.89 15.08 -5.32
C HIS A 78 -11.04 15.01 -4.07
N ILE A 79 -11.30 13.98 -3.28
CA ILE A 79 -10.41 13.54 -2.21
C ILE A 79 -9.77 12.23 -2.65
N CYS A 80 -8.52 12.03 -2.29
CA CYS A 80 -7.82 10.80 -2.57
C CYS A 80 -6.91 10.41 -1.43
N LYS A 81 -6.66 9.11 -1.32
CA LYS A 81 -5.74 8.54 -0.36
C LYS A 81 -5.05 7.37 -1.04
N PHE A 82 -3.73 7.41 -1.08
CA PHE A 82 -2.90 6.45 -1.78
C PHE A 82 -1.68 6.08 -0.96
N ILE A 83 -1.03 5.00 -1.32
CA ILE A 83 0.10 4.44 -0.58
C ILE A 83 1.37 4.55 -1.43
N VAL A 84 2.44 4.94 -0.77
CA VAL A 84 3.80 5.04 -1.29
C VAL A 84 4.65 3.98 -0.58
N ILE A 85 5.43 3.23 -1.35
CA ILE A 85 6.39 2.22 -0.92
C ILE A 85 7.78 2.71 -1.35
N ASP A 86 8.67 2.96 -0.39
CA ASP A 86 10.05 3.41 -0.66
C ASP A 86 10.17 4.49 -1.75
N GLU A 87 9.39 5.57 -1.60
CA GLU A 87 9.36 6.76 -2.49
C GLU A 87 8.60 6.60 -3.80
N GLU A 88 8.13 5.39 -4.14
CA GLU A 88 7.30 5.12 -5.32
C GLU A 88 5.85 4.85 -4.95
N TRP A 89 4.90 5.14 -5.84
CA TRP A 89 3.52 4.73 -5.59
C TRP A 89 3.42 3.20 -5.50
N SER A 90 2.49 2.67 -4.70
CA SER A 90 2.37 1.23 -4.50
C SER A 90 2.24 0.46 -5.81
N TRP A 91 1.51 1.00 -6.79
CA TRP A 91 1.32 0.39 -8.12
C TRP A 91 2.53 0.51 -9.07
N GLU A 92 3.54 1.30 -8.69
CA GLU A 92 4.80 1.46 -9.41
C GLU A 92 5.95 0.69 -8.75
N SER A 93 5.76 0.25 -7.50
CA SER A 93 6.80 -0.42 -6.72
C SER A 93 7.32 -1.69 -7.39
N PRO A 94 8.65 -1.95 -7.36
CA PRO A 94 9.23 -3.21 -7.82
C PRO A 94 8.76 -4.41 -6.99
N HIS A 95 8.22 -4.17 -5.79
CA HIS A 95 7.68 -5.20 -4.91
C HIS A 95 6.19 -5.46 -5.12
N MET A 96 5.55 -4.79 -6.10
CA MET A 96 4.17 -5.03 -6.47
C MET A 96 3.98 -6.45 -7.01
N ILE A 97 3.02 -7.16 -6.43
CA ILE A 97 2.57 -8.47 -6.90
C ILE A 97 1.34 -8.31 -7.81
N SER A 98 0.40 -7.45 -7.43
CA SER A 98 -0.82 -7.19 -8.19
C SER A 98 -1.38 -5.81 -7.85
N ASP A 99 -2.02 -5.16 -8.82
CA ASP A 99 -2.84 -3.97 -8.60
C ASP A 99 -4.17 -4.15 -9.32
N VAL A 100 -5.26 -4.04 -8.58
CA VAL A 100 -6.62 -4.17 -9.12
C VAL A 100 -7.38 -2.90 -8.84
N ILE A 101 -8.00 -2.34 -9.88
CA ILE A 101 -8.77 -1.10 -9.83
C ILE A 101 -10.25 -1.37 -10.14
N ARG A 102 -11.14 -0.94 -9.26
CA ARG A 102 -12.59 -0.94 -9.46
C ARG A 102 -13.10 0.49 -9.57
N ARG A 103 -13.86 0.77 -10.64
CA ARG A 103 -14.43 2.10 -10.91
C ARG A 103 -15.95 2.01 -10.90
N ASP A 104 -16.59 2.91 -10.16
CA ASP A 104 -18.02 3.12 -10.22
C ASP A 104 -18.32 4.42 -10.96
N GLN A 105 -18.84 4.28 -12.19
CA GLN A 105 -19.31 5.38 -13.03
C GLN A 105 -20.85 5.55 -12.98
N SER A 106 -21.56 4.67 -12.27
CA SER A 106 -23.03 4.70 -12.19
C SER A 106 -23.55 5.81 -11.28
N SER A 107 -22.72 6.25 -10.32
CA SER A 107 -23.07 7.33 -9.41
C SER A 107 -22.79 8.72 -10.00
N LYS A 108 -23.47 9.76 -9.50
CA LYS A 108 -23.27 11.16 -9.94
C LYS A 108 -21.82 11.65 -9.85
N ASN A 109 -21.00 11.02 -9.01
CA ASN A 109 -19.62 11.38 -8.79
C ASN A 109 -18.72 10.15 -8.99
N PHE A 110 -17.68 10.29 -9.80
CA PHE A 110 -16.73 9.20 -10.04
C PHE A 110 -16.10 8.68 -8.74
N ARG A 111 -16.09 7.35 -8.59
CA ARG A 111 -15.36 6.66 -7.52
C ARG A 111 -14.41 5.65 -8.13
N GLN A 112 -13.17 5.66 -7.67
CA GLN A 112 -12.17 4.66 -7.97
C GLN A 112 -11.62 4.12 -6.66
N HIS A 113 -11.62 2.81 -6.52
CA HIS A 113 -10.95 2.09 -5.45
C HIS A 113 -9.89 1.18 -6.09
N SER A 114 -8.75 1.03 -5.43
CA SER A 114 -7.70 0.12 -5.84
C SER A 114 -7.18 -0.68 -4.65
N ILE A 115 -6.80 -1.92 -4.90
CA ILE A 115 -6.05 -2.74 -3.94
C ILE A 115 -4.73 -3.12 -4.63
N THR A 116 -3.62 -2.64 -4.09
CA THR A 116 -2.28 -3.10 -4.47
C THR A 116 -1.78 -4.11 -3.45
N LEU A 117 -1.22 -5.22 -3.91
CA LEU A 117 -0.55 -6.22 -3.08
C LEU A 117 0.96 -6.04 -3.20
N ILE A 118 1.65 -5.91 -2.06
CA ILE A 118 3.09 -5.68 -2.00
C ILE A 118 3.77 -6.82 -1.24
N SER A 119 4.86 -7.33 -1.80
CA SER A 119 5.75 -8.29 -1.12
C SER A 119 6.64 -7.53 -0.13
N PRO A 120 6.47 -7.68 1.19
CA PRO A 120 7.25 -6.92 2.15
C PRO A 120 8.70 -7.40 2.26
N PHE A 121 9.58 -6.52 2.70
CA PHE A 121 10.91 -6.85 3.21
C PHE A 121 11.19 -6.06 4.49
N GLU A 122 12.09 -6.56 5.33
CA GLU A 122 12.42 -5.93 6.62
C GLU A 122 12.95 -4.50 6.43
N GLY A 123 12.34 -3.54 7.13
CA GLY A 123 12.67 -2.12 7.04
C GLY A 123 11.98 -1.37 5.89
N MET A 124 11.12 -2.03 5.09
CA MET A 124 10.35 -1.39 4.03
C MET A 124 9.53 -0.22 4.60
N LYS A 125 9.65 0.95 3.98
CA LYS A 125 8.92 2.15 4.40
C LYS A 125 7.62 2.27 3.63
N VAL A 126 6.53 2.48 4.36
CA VAL A 126 5.19 2.63 3.81
C VAL A 126 4.61 3.96 4.24
N GLN A 127 4.13 4.77 3.30
CA GLN A 127 3.49 6.04 3.60
C GLN A 127 2.09 6.09 3.01
N VAL A 128 1.15 6.58 3.80
CA VAL A 128 -0.23 6.81 3.40
C VAL A 128 -0.41 8.30 3.19
N ILE A 129 -0.65 8.70 1.95
CA ILE A 129 -0.78 10.10 1.55
C ILE A 129 -2.25 10.40 1.32
N SER A 130 -2.83 11.22 2.20
CA SER A 130 -4.19 11.74 2.04
C SER A 130 -4.14 13.13 1.42
N GLN A 131 -4.90 13.35 0.36
CA GLN A 131 -4.90 14.60 -0.40
C GLN A 131 -6.31 15.02 -0.81
N LYS A 132 -6.43 16.32 -1.04
CA LYS A 132 -7.59 16.92 -1.69
C LYS A 132 -7.14 17.61 -2.97
N SER A 133 -7.82 17.30 -4.06
CA SER A 133 -7.64 17.98 -5.33
C SER A 133 -8.68 19.08 -5.49
N GLN A 134 -8.23 20.26 -5.89
CA GLN A 134 -9.09 21.37 -6.25
C GLN A 134 -8.50 22.12 -7.44
N GLN A 135 -9.30 22.26 -8.51
CA GLN A 135 -8.88 22.96 -9.74
C GLN A 135 -7.56 22.43 -10.33
N GLY A 136 -7.38 21.10 -10.30
CA GLY A 136 -6.21 20.43 -10.86
C GLY A 136 -4.97 20.40 -9.95
N LYS A 137 -5.01 21.05 -8.78
CA LYS A 137 -3.91 21.01 -7.79
C LYS A 137 -4.21 20.02 -6.68
N HIS A 138 -3.26 19.17 -6.34
CA HIS A 138 -3.33 18.26 -5.18
C HIS A 138 -2.69 18.91 -3.95
N LEU A 139 -3.46 19.01 -2.87
CA LEU A 139 -3.02 19.53 -1.59
C LEU A 139 -2.96 18.37 -0.60
N VAL A 140 -1.79 18.13 -0.02
CA VAL A 140 -1.61 17.08 0.99
C VAL A 140 -2.31 17.50 2.28
N GLU A 141 -3.22 16.66 2.77
CA GLU A 141 -3.96 16.84 4.02
C GLU A 141 -3.30 16.08 5.17
N GLY A 142 -2.70 14.91 4.89
CA GLY A 142 -2.01 14.13 5.90
C GLY A 142 -1.09 13.07 5.31
N VAL A 143 -0.07 12.74 6.09
CA VAL A 143 0.86 11.64 5.85
C VAL A 143 0.92 10.77 7.10
N GLU A 144 0.59 9.50 6.98
CA GLU A 144 0.88 8.49 8.01
C GLU A 144 2.03 7.61 7.52
N SER A 145 3.03 7.36 8.36
CA SER A 145 4.19 6.54 7.99
C SER A 145 4.23 5.29 8.85
N PHE A 146 4.63 4.20 8.20
CA PHE A 146 4.79 2.87 8.77
C PHE A 146 6.12 2.28 8.30
N GLU A 147 6.61 1.31 9.05
CA GLU A 147 7.78 0.52 8.70
C GLU A 147 7.42 -0.96 8.91
N PHE A 148 7.76 -1.80 7.94
CA PHE A 148 7.59 -3.23 8.08
C PHE A 148 8.72 -3.80 8.94
N LYS A 149 8.38 -4.36 10.10
CA LYS A 149 9.32 -5.02 11.00
C LYS A 149 8.76 -6.31 11.54
N ASN A 150 9.54 -7.38 11.51
CA ASN A 150 9.19 -8.66 12.13
C ASN A 150 7.79 -9.18 11.74
N GLY A 151 7.36 -8.98 10.50
CA GLY A 151 6.06 -9.45 10.02
C GLY A 151 4.88 -8.51 10.28
N ILE A 152 5.09 -7.34 10.89
CA ILE A 152 4.04 -6.36 11.18
C ILE A 152 4.36 -4.96 10.61
N LEU A 153 3.33 -4.15 10.38
CA LEU A 153 3.48 -2.73 10.06
C LEU A 153 3.43 -1.90 11.34
N GLU A 154 4.57 -1.36 11.75
CA GLU A 154 4.67 -0.46 12.89
C GLU A 154 4.49 0.98 12.43
N LYS A 155 3.55 1.70 13.05
CA LYS A 155 3.34 3.12 12.75
C LYS A 155 4.47 3.96 13.33
N THR A 156 5.21 4.66 12.48
CA THR A 156 6.39 5.45 12.86
C THR A 156 6.11 6.94 12.99
N MET A 157 5.16 7.49 12.23
CA MET A 157 4.87 8.92 12.25
C MET A 157 3.45 9.24 11.79
N THR A 158 2.91 10.36 12.26
CA THR A 158 1.74 11.02 11.66
C THR A 158 2.04 12.50 11.48
N LYS A 159 1.92 13.00 10.26
CA LYS A 159 2.04 14.41 9.92
C LYS A 159 0.71 14.89 9.33
N ALA A 160 -0.05 15.66 10.10
CA ALA A 160 -1.20 16.38 9.58
C ALA A 160 -0.78 17.72 8.99
N SER A 161 -1.36 18.09 7.85
CA SER A 161 -1.30 19.44 7.31
C SER A 161 -2.09 20.36 8.22
N ARG A 162 -1.43 21.01 9.20
CA ARG A 162 -2.06 22.09 9.96
C ARG A 162 -2.29 23.27 9.02
N SER A 163 -3.55 23.58 8.70
CA SER A 163 -3.91 24.93 8.25
C SER A 163 -4.32 25.78 9.44
N ARG A 164 -3.54 26.85 9.65
CA ARG A 164 -3.78 28.10 10.43
C ARG A 164 -3.50 28.07 11.93
N GLU A 165 -2.38 28.68 12.29
CA GLU A 165 -2.38 29.61 13.44
C GLU A 165 -3.31 30.78 13.09
N HIS A 166 -4.14 31.15 14.06
CA HIS A 166 -5.14 32.21 13.99
C HIS A 166 -4.50 33.61 14.07
#